data_AF-A0A7S0CZR4-F1
#
_entry.id   AF-A0A7S0CZR4-F1
#
_cell.length_a   1.000
_cell.length_b   1.000
_cell.length_c   1.000
_cell.angle_alpha   90.00
_cell.angle_beta   90.00
_cell.angle_gamma   90.00
#
_symmetry.space_group_name_H-M   'P 1'
#
loop_
_entity.id
_entity.type
_entity.pdbx_description
1 polymer ?
#
loop_
_entity_poly.entity_id
_entity_poly.type
_entity_poly.pdbx_seq_one_letter_code
_entity_poly.pdbx_strand_id
1 'polypeptide(L)'
;NGTKKLQLPSGYVQIQFPNGDTKEHFPSGRVIYHYEASEITQITEGKTEVFYFANGQMERHFNDGSKEIFFADESAKFISIDGAEFNVLPNGKVYEVTQ
;
A
#
# COMPACT_ATOMS: atom_id res chain seq x y z
N ASN A 1 19.92 -14.59 14.78
CA ASN A 1 18.66 -14.08 14.20
C ASN A 1 18.82 -12.86 13.29
N GLY A 2 20.00 -12.24 13.11
CA GLY A 2 20.30 -11.30 12.00
C GLY A 2 19.54 -9.96 11.97
N THR A 3 18.40 -9.85 12.66
CA THR A 3 17.60 -8.63 12.75
C THR A 3 18.37 -7.50 13.42
N LYS A 4 18.35 -6.32 12.81
CA LYS A 4 18.90 -5.07 13.36
C LYS A 4 17.76 -4.13 13.69
N LYS A 5 17.87 -3.40 14.80
CA LYS A 5 16.87 -2.43 15.24
C LYS A 5 17.53 -1.11 15.63
N LEU A 6 17.05 -0.01 15.09
CA LEU A 6 17.34 1.35 15.50
C LEU A 6 16.11 1.94 16.19
N GLN A 7 16.29 2.58 17.34
CA GLN A 7 15.22 3.26 18.07
C GLN A 7 15.74 4.63 18.52
N LEU A 8 15.05 5.68 18.10
CA LEU A 8 15.42 7.06 18.43
C LEU A 8 14.57 7.59 19.59
N PRO A 9 15.08 8.55 20.39
CA PRO A 9 14.31 9.19 21.46
C PRO A 9 13.02 9.88 20.98
N SER A 10 12.95 10.24 19.69
CA SER A 10 11.74 10.81 19.07
C SER A 10 10.56 9.84 19.02
N GLY A 11 10.78 8.54 19.26
CA GLY A 11 9.79 7.47 19.10
C GLY A 11 9.85 6.78 17.73
N TYR A 12 10.70 7.25 16.81
CA TYR A 12 10.95 6.56 15.54
C TYR A 12 11.69 5.24 15.78
N VAL A 13 11.24 4.18 15.08
CA VAL A 13 11.85 2.85 15.13
C VAL A 13 12.04 2.33 13.71
N GLN A 14 13.24 1.82 13.40
CA GLN A 14 13.54 1.11 12.16
C GLN A 14 14.03 -0.30 12.49
N ILE A 15 13.54 -1.29 11.74
CA ILE A 15 13.92 -2.69 11.86
C ILE A 15 14.35 -3.18 10.48
N GLN A 16 15.50 -3.83 10.41
CA GLN A 16 15.99 -4.54 9.22
C GLN A 16 15.98 -6.04 9.50
N PHE A 17 15.31 -6.81 8.65
CA PHE A 17 15.17 -8.25 8.78
C PHE A 17 16.22 -9.00 7.95
N PRO A 18 16.53 -10.27 8.29
CA PRO A 18 17.52 -11.07 7.55
C PRO A 18 17.16 -11.35 6.09
N ASN A 19 15.88 -11.30 5.73
CA ASN A 19 15.40 -11.47 4.36
C ASN A 19 15.49 -10.19 3.51
N GLY A 20 16.07 -9.11 4.05
CA GLY A 20 16.21 -7.81 3.38
C GLY A 20 15.12 -6.81 3.74
N ASP A 21 13.95 -7.29 4.18
CA ASP A 21 12.82 -6.43 4.50
C ASP A 21 13.18 -5.35 5.52
N THR A 22 12.53 -4.20 5.40
CA THR A 22 12.63 -3.13 6.40
C THR A 22 11.25 -2.73 6.91
N LYS A 23 11.18 -2.37 8.19
CA LYS A 23 9.97 -1.84 8.82
C LYS A 23 10.30 -0.60 9.63
N GLU A 24 9.59 0.47 9.33
CA GLU A 24 9.67 1.75 10.02
C GLU A 24 8.37 2.04 10.76
N HIS A 25 8.48 2.50 11.99
CA HIS A 25 7.37 3.02 12.78
C HIS A 25 7.66 4.47 13.13
N PHE A 26 6.70 5.33 12.81
CA PHE A 26 6.78 6.76 13.09
C PHE A 26 5.95 7.10 14.34
N PRO A 27 6.34 8.15 15.10
CA PRO A 27 5.59 8.60 16.28
C PRO A 27 4.14 8.99 15.97
N SER A 28 3.84 9.36 14.72
CA SER A 28 2.48 9.66 14.25
C SER A 28 1.56 8.43 14.18
N GLY A 29 2.10 7.21 14.37
CA GLY A 29 1.38 5.96 14.17
C GLY A 29 1.45 5.44 12.72
N ARG A 30 2.08 6.18 11.80
CA ARG A 30 2.39 5.69 10.45
C ARG A 30 3.39 4.54 10.54
N VAL A 31 3.17 3.50 9.75
CA VAL A 31 4.09 2.37 9.57
C VAL A 31 4.43 2.26 8.09
N ILE A 32 5.71 2.06 7.78
CA ILE A 32 6.17 1.72 6.43
C ILE A 32 6.83 0.35 6.49
N TYR A 33 6.42 -0.56 5.62
CA TYR A 33 7.03 -1.87 5.44
C TYR A 33 7.51 -2.00 4.00
N HIS A 34 8.79 -2.30 3.81
CA HIS A 34 9.36 -2.59 2.51
C HIS A 34 9.70 -4.07 2.42
N TYR A 35 9.09 -4.75 1.45
CA TYR A 35 9.31 -6.15 1.13
C TYR A 35 10.39 -6.24 0.03
N GLU A 36 11.58 -6.69 0.39
CA GLU A 36 12.75 -6.68 -0.51
C GLU A 36 12.51 -7.61 -1.71
N ALA A 37 12.08 -8.85 -1.46
CA ALA A 37 11.99 -9.87 -2.50
C ALA A 37 10.95 -9.58 -3.60
N SER A 38 9.90 -8.84 -3.27
CA SER A 38 8.83 -8.48 -4.20
C SER A 38 8.85 -7.01 -4.62
N GLU A 39 9.76 -6.22 -4.06
CA GLU A 39 9.85 -4.77 -4.28
C GLU A 39 8.50 -4.07 -4.03
N ILE A 40 7.84 -4.41 -2.93
CA ILE A 40 6.56 -3.81 -2.51
C ILE A 40 6.80 -2.91 -1.30
N THR A 41 6.22 -1.71 -1.32
CA THR A 41 6.18 -0.84 -0.14
C THR A 41 4.75 -0.68 0.36
N GLN A 42 4.49 -1.13 1.57
CA GLN A 42 3.22 -0.93 2.28
C GLN A 42 3.35 0.24 3.25
N ILE A 43 2.39 1.16 3.22
CA ILE A 43 2.25 2.26 4.15
C ILE A 43 0.91 2.10 4.88
N THR A 44 0.94 1.99 6.20
CA THR A 44 -0.26 1.97 7.03
C THR A 44 -0.39 3.29 7.76
N GLU A 45 -1.51 3.99 7.57
CA GLU A 45 -1.85 5.23 8.27
C GLU A 45 -3.26 5.11 8.87
N GLY A 46 -3.33 4.94 10.19
CA GLY A 46 -4.60 4.69 10.88
C GLY A 46 -5.20 3.34 10.50
N LYS A 47 -6.27 3.35 9.70
CA LYS A 47 -6.94 2.13 9.20
C LYS A 47 -6.89 1.99 7.68
N THR A 48 -6.07 2.80 7.02
CA THR A 48 -5.86 2.78 5.58
C THR A 48 -4.49 2.17 5.28
N GLU A 49 -4.43 1.31 4.29
CA GLU A 49 -3.19 0.71 3.80
C GLU A 49 -2.97 1.14 2.34
N VAL A 50 -1.75 1.57 2.02
CA VAL A 50 -1.33 1.95 0.67
C VAL A 50 -0.16 1.08 0.24
N PHE A 51 -0.28 0.39 -0.89
CA PHE A 51 0.75 -0.46 -1.47
C PHE A 51 1.30 0.18 -2.72
N TYR A 52 2.62 0.24 -2.85
CA TYR A 52 3.33 0.62 -4.05
C TYR A 52 4.08 -0.59 -4.58
N PHE A 53 3.89 -0.90 -5.86
CA PHE A 53 4.50 -2.04 -6.55
C PHE A 53 5.56 -1.54 -7.54
N ALA A 54 6.59 -2.36 -7.78
CA ALA A 54 7.67 -2.03 -8.70
C ALA A 54 7.22 -1.77 -10.15
N ASN A 55 6.10 -2.36 -10.56
CA ASN A 55 5.52 -2.13 -11.88
C ASN A 55 4.83 -0.76 -12.04
N GLY A 56 4.84 0.08 -11.00
CA GLY A 56 4.17 1.39 -10.99
C GLY A 56 2.71 1.35 -10.52
N GLN A 57 2.16 0.18 -10.23
CA GLN A 57 0.83 0.04 -9.63
C GLN A 57 0.84 0.58 -8.20
N MET A 58 -0.27 1.21 -7.81
CA MET A 58 -0.55 1.65 -6.45
C MET A 58 -1.93 1.14 -6.03
N GLU A 59 -2.04 0.57 -4.85
CA GLU A 59 -3.33 0.18 -4.27
C GLU A 59 -3.57 0.88 -2.94
N ARG A 60 -4.79 1.35 -2.72
CA ARG A 60 -5.25 1.87 -1.42
C ARG A 60 -6.41 1.02 -0.94
N HIS A 61 -6.27 0.44 0.23
CA HIS A 61 -7.29 -0.40 0.87
C HIS A 61 -7.82 0.35 2.09
N PHE A 62 -9.14 0.45 2.17
CA PHE A 62 -9.83 1.09 3.28
C PHE A 62 -10.41 0.05 4.24
N ASN A 63 -10.60 0.46 5.50
CA ASN A 63 -11.14 -0.40 6.55
C ASN A 63 -12.57 -0.91 6.29
N ASP A 64 -13.34 -0.21 5.48
CA ASP A 64 -14.69 -0.62 5.11
C ASP A 64 -14.69 -1.71 4.01
N GLY A 65 -13.52 -2.07 3.49
CA GLY A 65 -13.36 -3.07 2.43
C GLY A 65 -13.30 -2.48 1.03
N SER A 66 -13.59 -1.19 0.86
CA SER A 66 -13.41 -0.51 -0.44
C SER A 66 -11.93 -0.42 -0.82
N LYS A 67 -11.67 -0.36 -2.13
CA LYS A 67 -10.32 -0.33 -2.69
C LYS A 67 -10.22 0.63 -3.87
N GLU A 68 -9.06 1.26 -4.00
CA GLU A 68 -8.64 2.01 -5.17
C GLU A 68 -7.36 1.38 -5.72
N ILE A 69 -7.33 1.07 -7.01
CA ILE A 69 -6.19 0.47 -7.70
C ILE A 69 -5.85 1.40 -8.85
N PHE A 70 -4.62 1.91 -8.88
CA PHE A 70 -4.09 2.74 -9.95
C PHE A 70 -3.00 1.96 -10.66
N PHE A 71 -3.14 1.80 -11.98
CA PHE A 71 -2.19 1.05 -12.80
C PHE A 71 -1.20 2.01 -13.47
N ALA A 72 -0.07 1.45 -13.92
CA ALA A 72 1.00 2.22 -14.55
C ALA A 72 0.62 2.81 -15.91
N ASP A 73 -0.41 2.27 -16.56
CA ASP A 73 -0.95 2.80 -17.81
C ASP A 73 -1.96 3.94 -17.61
N GLU A 74 -2.05 4.48 -16.39
CA GLU A 74 -2.99 5.53 -15.96
C GLU A 74 -4.46 5.07 -15.84
N SER A 75 -4.74 3.78 -16.10
CA SER A 75 -6.06 3.23 -15.78
C SER A 75 -6.22 3.05 -14.27
N ALA A 76 -7.47 2.96 -13.80
CA ALA A 76 -7.78 2.71 -12.41
C ALA A 76 -8.96 1.75 -12.25
N LYS A 77 -8.99 1.02 -11.15
CA LYS A 77 -10.12 0.20 -10.71
C LYS A 77 -10.55 0.63 -9.31
N PHE A 78 -11.83 0.84 -9.12
CA PHE A 78 -12.46 1.16 -7.84
C PHE A 78 -13.38 0.01 -7.45
N ILE A 79 -13.27 -0.43 -6.19
CA ILE A 79 -14.15 -1.44 -5.60
C ILE A 79 -14.84 -0.76 -4.42
N SER A 80 -16.15 -0.65 -4.47
CA SER A 80 -16.94 -0.05 -3.39
C SER A 80 -17.21 -1.05 -2.26
N ILE A 81 -17.69 -0.52 -1.14
CA ILE A 81 -18.04 -1.30 0.06
C ILE A 81 -19.08 -2.41 -0.21
N ASP A 82 -19.97 -2.21 -1.19
CA ASP A 82 -20.98 -3.19 -1.62
C ASP A 82 -20.46 -4.18 -2.68
N GLY A 83 -19.19 -4.06 -3.08
CA GLY A 83 -18.54 -4.93 -4.05
C GLY A 83 -18.74 -4.53 -5.51
N ALA A 84 -19.40 -3.40 -5.80
CA ALA A 84 -19.46 -2.89 -7.17
C ALA A 84 -18.06 -2.49 -7.65
N GLU A 85 -17.76 -2.78 -8.92
CA GLU A 85 -16.46 -2.50 -9.50
C GLU A 85 -16.58 -1.51 -10.66
N PHE A 86 -15.70 -0.51 -10.67
CA PHE A 86 -15.62 0.49 -11.73
C PHE A 86 -14.22 0.52 -12.31
N ASN A 87 -14.09 0.43 -13.62
CA ASN A 87 -12.83 0.64 -14.34
C ASN A 87 -12.83 2.02 -14.99
N VAL A 88 -11.76 2.77 -14.80
CA VAL A 88 -11.49 4.05 -15.44
C VAL A 88 -10.34 3.86 -16.41
N LEU A 89 -10.60 4.09 -17.69
CA LEU A 89 -9.56 4.08 -18.71
C LEU A 89 -8.70 5.36 -18.65
N PRO A 90 -7.51 5.37 -19.26
CA PRO A 90 -6.64 6.56 -19.27
C PRO A 90 -7.29 7.80 -19.88
N ASN A 91 -8.26 7.61 -20.78
CA ASN A 91 -9.06 8.69 -21.37
C ASN A 91 -10.22 9.19 -20.49
N GLY A 92 -10.32 8.72 -19.25
CA GLY A 92 -11.37 9.05 -18.28
C GLY A 92 -12.70 8.33 -18.48
N LYS A 93 -12.82 7.42 -19.46
CA LYS A 93 -14.05 6.64 -19.65
C LYS A 93 -14.23 5.62 -18.53
N VAL A 94 -15.41 5.64 -17.91
CA VAL A 94 -15.77 4.75 -16.79
C VAL A 94 -16.67 3.61 -17.26
N TYR A 95 -16.42 2.41 -16.74
CA TYR A 95 -17.24 1.22 -16.96
C TYR A 95 -17.53 0.55 -15.63
N GLU A 96 -18.80 0.32 -15.33
CA GLU A 96 -19.20 -0.59 -14.26
C GLU A 96 -19.05 -2.03 -14.75
N VAL A 97 -18.45 -2.89 -13.92
CA VAL A 97 -18.34 -4.32 -14.21
C VAL A 97 -19.61 -5.00 -13.73
N THR A 98 -20.47 -5.39 -14.66
CA THR A 98 -21.62 -6.24 -14.35
C THR A 98 -21.13 -7.70 -14.31
N GLN A 99 -21.38 -8.41 -13.20
CA GLN A 99 -21.15 -9.86 -13.10
C GLN A 99 -22.15 -10.66 -13.93
#